data_AF-A0A931TQL2-F1
#
_entry.id   AF-A0A931TQL2-F1
#
_cell.length_a   1.000
_cell.length_b   1.000
_cell.length_c   1.000
_cell.angle_alpha   90.00
_cell.angle_beta   90.00
_cell.angle_gamma   90.00
#
_symmetry.space_group_name_H-M   'P 1'
#
loop_
_entity.id
_entity.type
_entity.pdbx_description
1 polymer ?
#
loop_
_entity_poly.entity_id
_entity_poly.type
_entity_poly.pdbx_seq_one_letter_code
_entity_poly.pdbx_strand_id
1 'polypeptide(L)'
;MILVNFPLLLQFRAALYNNFGIYSTGGIQYTFDLQSQAKANQSLIDSFVKIKAQDWYGLFGFGLEFYAVYFKCNIEIKYAQGFNNVFIQDFTPVSLPIESIKNKTWLFTIIFEG
;
A
#
# COMPACT_ATOMS: atom_id res chain seq x y z
N MET A 1 7.05 -4.92 -15.21
CA MET A 1 7.15 -4.34 -13.85
C MET A 1 7.17 -5.49 -12.85
N ILE A 2 8.28 -5.71 -12.14
CA ILE A 2 8.32 -6.71 -11.05
C ILE A 2 8.55 -5.92 -9.76
N LEU A 3 7.52 -5.87 -8.93
CA LEU A 3 7.52 -5.19 -7.64
C LEU A 3 7.72 -6.23 -6.55
N VAL A 4 8.77 -6.06 -5.74
CA VAL A 4 8.99 -6.82 -4.52
C VAL A 4 8.49 -5.99 -3.36
N ASN A 5 7.52 -6.52 -2.62
CA ASN A 5 6.92 -5.84 -1.49
C ASN A 5 7.33 -6.54 -0.20
N PHE A 6 7.94 -5.80 0.72
CA PHE A 6 8.30 -6.23 2.06
C PHE A 6 7.39 -5.51 3.07
N PRO A 7 6.22 -6.09 3.42
CA PRO A 7 5.35 -5.56 4.46
C PRO A 7 5.82 -6.00 5.85
N LEU A 8 5.96 -5.05 6.77
CA LEU A 8 6.08 -5.27 8.20
C LEU A 8 4.81 -4.78 8.88
N LEU A 9 3.97 -5.71 9.31
CA LEU A 9 2.65 -5.43 9.90
C LEU A 9 2.61 -5.94 11.34
N LEU A 10 2.22 -5.07 12.27
CA LEU A 10 1.88 -5.42 13.65
C LEU A 10 0.38 -5.46 13.78
N GLN A 11 -0.16 -6.56 14.32
CA GLN A 11 -1.57 -6.73 14.56
C GLN A 11 -1.85 -6.82 16.06
N PHE A 12 -2.69 -5.92 16.56
CA PHE A 12 -3.20 -5.91 17.91
C PHE A 12 -4.62 -6.44 17.92
N ARG A 13 -4.83 -7.61 18.53
CA ARG A 13 -6.15 -8.21 18.72
C ARG A 13 -6.65 -7.90 20.13
N ALA A 14 -7.85 -7.34 20.24
CA ALA A 14 -8.54 -7.19 21.51
C ALA A 14 -9.14 -8.53 21.95
N ALA A 15 -9.39 -8.68 23.26
CA ALA A 15 -10.05 -9.86 23.80
C ALA A 15 -11.46 -9.98 23.22
N LEU A 16 -11.86 -11.21 22.86
CA LEU A 16 -13.20 -11.48 22.38
C LEU A 16 -14.21 -11.27 23.51
N TYR A 17 -15.28 -10.53 23.23
CA TYR A 17 -16.42 -10.41 24.12
C TYR A 17 -17.63 -11.07 23.47
N ASN A 18 -18.05 -12.20 24.02
CA ASN A 18 -19.34 -12.85 23.73
C ASN A 18 -19.72 -12.86 22.23
N ASN A 19 -18.82 -13.40 21.40
CA ASN A 19 -18.93 -13.57 19.94
C ASN A 19 -18.53 -12.36 19.08
N PHE A 20 -17.94 -11.33 19.67
CA PHE A 20 -17.40 -10.19 18.95
C PHE A 20 -15.90 -10.00 19.25
N GLY A 21 -15.10 -9.88 18.21
CA GLY A 21 -13.68 -9.57 18.26
C GLY A 21 -13.38 -8.25 17.58
N ILE A 22 -12.42 -7.50 18.10
CA ILE A 22 -11.91 -6.29 17.47
C ILE A 22 -10.41 -6.48 17.28
N TYR A 23 -9.87 -6.03 16.16
CA TYR A 23 -8.44 -5.93 15.98
C TYR A 23 -8.06 -4.65 15.26
N SER A 24 -6.86 -4.16 15.52
CA SER A 24 -6.23 -3.12 14.72
C SER A 24 -4.92 -3.66 14.18
N THR A 25 -4.51 -3.16 13.02
CA THR A 25 -3.26 -3.51 12.37
C THR A 25 -2.55 -2.22 11.99
N GLY A 26 -1.26 -2.14 12.24
CA GLY A 26 -0.44 -0.98 11.87
C GLY A 26 0.92 -1.47 11.42
N GLY A 27 1.47 -0.84 10.39
CA GLY A 27 2.77 -1.25 9.88
C GLY A 27 3.28 -0.36 8.77
N ILE A 28 4.40 -0.79 8.22
CA ILE A 28 5.04 -0.15 7.08
C ILE A 28 5.27 -1.19 6.00
N GLN A 29 5.17 -0.79 4.74
CA GLN A 29 5.50 -1.63 3.61
C GLN A 29 6.55 -0.94 2.77
N TYR A 30 7.65 -1.66 2.54
CA TYR A 30 8.73 -1.23 1.67
C TYR A 30 8.60 -1.95 0.33
N THR A 31 8.52 -1.18 -0.75
CA THR A 31 8.36 -1.70 -2.11
C THR A 31 9.61 -1.39 -2.92
N PHE A 32 10.15 -2.42 -3.57
CA PHE A 32 11.31 -2.33 -4.44
C PHE A 32 10.94 -2.80 -5.86
N ASP A 33 11.05 -1.93 -6.85
CA ASP A 33 10.83 -2.32 -8.25
C ASP A 33 12.13 -2.84 -8.88
N LEU A 34 12.19 -4.16 -9.14
CA LEU A 34 13.34 -4.84 -9.75
C LEU A 34 13.46 -4.56 -11.26
N GLN A 35 12.43 -4.02 -11.90
CA GLN A 35 12.41 -3.72 -13.33
C GLN A 35 12.38 -2.22 -13.64
N SER A 36 12.43 -1.33 -12.64
CA SER A 36 12.58 0.10 -12.90
C SER A 36 13.90 0.33 -13.63
N GLN A 37 13.81 0.93 -14.82
CA GLN A 37 14.90 1.24 -15.76
C GLN A 37 15.86 2.32 -15.22
N ALA A 38 16.18 2.32 -13.93
CA ALA A 38 17.14 3.25 -13.32
C ALA A 38 18.59 3.06 -13.85
N LYS A 39 18.85 1.97 -14.58
CA LYS A 39 20.14 1.64 -15.20
C LYS A 39 20.09 1.43 -16.72
N ALA A 40 19.01 1.80 -17.42
CA ALA A 40 19.03 1.77 -18.89
C ALA A 40 19.75 2.99 -19.45
N ASN A 41 20.78 2.71 -20.24
CA ASN A 41 21.65 3.67 -20.90
C ASN A 41 20.87 4.72 -21.71
N GLN A 42 21.43 5.93 -21.68
CA GLN A 42 21.02 7.10 -22.44
C GLN A 42 20.67 6.78 -23.89
N SER A 43 19.49 7.23 -24.34
CA SER A 43 19.24 7.54 -25.75
C SER A 43 18.29 8.73 -25.82
N LEU A 44 18.74 9.77 -26.51
CA LEU A 44 18.26 11.17 -26.49
C LEU A 44 16.87 11.41 -27.13
N ILE A 45 15.99 10.40 -27.18
CA ILE A 45 14.78 10.47 -28.04
C ILE A 45 13.47 10.09 -27.31
N ASP A 46 13.51 9.46 -26.14
CA ASP A 46 12.28 9.06 -25.45
C ASP A 46 12.24 9.55 -23.99
N SER A 47 11.33 10.49 -23.72
CA SER A 47 11.03 11.04 -22.40
C SER A 47 10.29 10.01 -21.55
N PHE A 48 10.98 8.93 -21.14
CA PHE A 48 10.45 8.03 -20.12
C PHE A 48 10.60 8.68 -18.74
N VAL A 49 9.46 9.01 -18.14
CA VAL A 49 9.35 9.45 -16.74
C VAL A 49 10.07 8.43 -15.86
N LYS A 50 11.20 8.82 -15.27
CA LYS A 50 11.92 7.96 -14.33
C LYS A 50 11.04 7.78 -13.09
N ILE A 51 10.78 6.53 -12.69
CA ILE A 51 10.04 6.20 -11.47
C ILE A 51 11.07 5.69 -10.44
N LYS A 52 11.08 6.26 -9.23
CA LYS A 52 12.01 5.84 -8.16
C LYS A 52 11.82 4.35 -7.87
N ALA A 53 12.93 3.61 -7.75
CA ALA A 53 12.92 2.16 -7.54
C ALA A 53 12.56 1.74 -6.09
N GLN A 54 12.35 2.69 -5.17
CA GLN A 54 12.15 2.43 -3.74
C GLN A 54 10.97 3.26 -3.23
N ASP A 55 9.94 2.60 -2.72
CA ASP A 55 8.74 3.23 -2.17
C ASP A 55 8.46 2.76 -0.75
N TRP A 56 7.94 3.67 0.07
CA TRP A 56 7.57 3.41 1.46
C TRP A 56 6.10 3.75 1.65
N TYR A 57 5.37 2.82 2.25
CA TYR A 57 3.95 2.94 2.56
C TYR A 57 3.72 2.77 4.05
N GLY A 58 2.95 3.67 4.65
CA GLY A 58 2.32 3.45 5.94
C GLY A 58 1.04 2.68 5.75
N LEU A 59 0.88 1.60 6.50
CA LEU A 59 -0.32 0.77 6.51
C LEU A 59 -0.97 0.89 7.89
N PHE A 60 -2.24 1.24 7.91
CA PHE A 60 -3.07 1.24 9.11
C PHE A 60 -4.37 0.52 8.81
N GLY A 61 -4.91 -0.25 9.74
CA GLY A 61 -6.12 -1.00 9.53
C GLY A 61 -6.85 -1.29 10.82
N PHE A 62 -8.14 -1.50 10.71
CA PHE A 62 -9.03 -1.82 11.79
C PHE A 62 -10.01 -2.88 11.31
N GLY A 63 -10.31 -3.86 12.15
CA GLY A 63 -11.18 -4.96 11.80
C GLY A 63 -12.07 -5.39 12.94
N LEU A 64 -13.24 -5.88 12.56
CA LEU A 64 -14.28 -6.43 13.41
C LEU A 64 -14.50 -7.87 13.00
N GLU A 65 -14.49 -8.77 13.97
CA GLU A 65 -14.78 -10.19 13.78
C GLU A 65 -16.11 -10.51 14.47
N PHE A 66 -17.10 -10.95 13.71
CA PHE A 66 -18.40 -11.39 14.21
C PHE A 66 -18.53 -12.91 14.08
N TYR A 67 -18.76 -13.57 15.20
CA TYR A 67 -18.92 -15.03 15.27
C TYR A 67 -20.40 -15.37 15.37
N ALA A 68 -21.07 -15.51 14.22
CA ALA A 68 -22.45 -16.01 14.17
C ALA A 68 -22.46 -17.54 14.29
N VAL A 69 -23.61 -18.11 14.66
CA VAL A 69 -23.78 -19.59 14.76
C VAL A 69 -23.57 -20.29 13.42
N TYR A 70 -23.84 -19.60 12.32
CA TYR A 70 -23.82 -20.16 10.96
C TYR A 70 -22.69 -19.64 10.07
N PHE A 71 -22.04 -18.53 10.44
CA PHE A 71 -20.95 -17.94 9.65
C PHE A 71 -20.08 -17.04 10.52
N LYS A 72 -18.79 -16.96 10.18
CA LYS A 72 -17.87 -15.95 10.70
C LYS A 72 -17.75 -14.83 9.68
N CYS A 73 -18.03 -13.60 10.09
CA CYS A 73 -17.89 -12.42 9.26
C CYS A 73 -16.76 -11.56 9.79
N ASN A 74 -15.77 -11.27 8.96
CA ASN A 74 -14.70 -10.34 9.29
C ASN A 74 -14.83 -9.12 8.38
N ILE A 75 -15.03 -7.96 9.00
CA ILE A 75 -15.08 -6.66 8.32
C ILE A 75 -13.77 -5.96 8.63
N GLU A 76 -13.02 -5.58 7.61
CA GLU A 76 -11.73 -4.93 7.77
C GLU A 76 -11.63 -3.69 6.87
N ILE A 77 -11.19 -2.59 7.46
CA ILE A 77 -10.80 -1.39 6.74
C ILE A 77 -9.29 -1.21 6.87
N LYS A 78 -8.61 -1.03 5.75
CA LYS A 78 -7.18 -0.77 5.65
C LYS A 78 -6.96 0.55 4.89
N TYR A 79 -6.04 1.34 5.39
CA TYR A 79 -5.57 2.59 4.81
C TYR A 79 -4.09 2.45 4.50
N ALA A 80 -3.73 2.73 3.26
CA ALA A 80 -2.36 2.70 2.77
C ALA A 80 -1.97 4.09 2.28
N GLN A 81 -0.91 4.65 2.84
CA GLN A 81 -0.38 5.96 2.46
C GLN A 81 1.08 5.85 2.06
N GLY A 82 1.37 6.13 0.79
CA GLY A 82 2.74 6.30 0.29
C GLY A 82 3.37 7.58 0.83
N PHE A 83 4.54 7.45 1.46
CA PHE A 83 5.32 8.57 1.95
C PHE A 83 6.29 9.12 0.91
N ASN A 84 6.74 8.29 -0.04
CA ASN A 84 7.70 8.72 -1.05
C ASN A 84 7.02 9.34 -2.27
N ASN A 85 7.69 10.31 -2.89
CA ASN A 85 7.30 10.85 -4.18
C ASN A 85 7.77 9.86 -5.26
N VAL A 86 6.83 9.15 -5.87
CA VAL A 86 7.09 8.17 -6.95
C VAL A 86 7.64 8.87 -8.21
N PHE A 87 7.46 10.19 -8.30
CA PHE A 87 7.89 11.03 -9.41
C PHE A 87 9.36 11.44 -9.29
N ILE A 88 10.18 11.07 -10.28
CA ILE A 88 11.50 11.69 -10.49
C ILE A 88 11.28 12.91 -11.38
N GLN A 89 11.70 14.06 -10.87
CA GLN A 89 11.54 15.36 -11.52
C GLN A 89 12.53 15.46 -12.69
N ASP A 90 12.19 14.89 -13.85
CA ASP A 90 12.85 15.22 -15.11
C ASP A 90 12.31 16.56 -15.60
N PHE A 91 13.20 17.52 -15.90
CA PHE A 91 12.90 18.88 -16.37
C PHE A 91 12.34 18.91 -17.82
N THR A 92 11.35 18.07 -18.10
CA THR A 92 10.60 18.03 -19.37
C THR A 92 9.32 18.86 -19.23
N PRO A 93 8.86 19.63 -20.23
CA PRO A 93 7.67 20.49 -20.12
C PRO A 93 6.35 19.80 -19.70
N VAL A 94 6.31 18.47 -19.67
CA VAL A 94 5.16 17.65 -19.21
C VAL A 94 5.14 17.42 -17.68
N SER A 95 6.27 17.66 -16.98
CA SER A 95 6.41 17.43 -15.54
C SER A 95 6.10 18.66 -14.67
N LEU A 96 5.87 19.84 -15.28
CA LEU A 96 5.66 21.12 -14.61
C LEU A 96 4.40 21.21 -13.71
N PRO A 97 3.26 20.53 -13.97
CA PRO A 97 2.08 20.65 -13.11
C PRO A 97 1.96 19.56 -12.04
N ILE A 98 2.82 18.53 -12.04
CA ILE A 98 2.71 17.38 -11.12
C ILE A 98 3.87 17.44 -10.12
N GLU A 99 3.63 18.16 -9.01
CA GLU A 99 4.63 18.43 -7.98
C GLU A 99 4.91 17.19 -7.10
N SER A 100 3.90 16.35 -6.86
CA SER A 100 4.08 15.06 -6.17
C SER A 100 2.88 14.13 -6.33
N ILE A 101 3.11 12.86 -6.67
CA ILE A 101 2.08 11.81 -6.59
C ILE A 101 2.30 11.03 -5.29
N LYS A 102 1.50 11.36 -4.27
CA LYS A 102 1.40 10.59 -3.04
C LYS A 102 0.24 9.61 -3.18
N ASN A 103 0.55 8.32 -3.35
CA ASN A 103 -0.48 7.29 -3.45
C ASN A 103 -1.19 7.14 -2.09
N LYS A 104 -2.51 7.33 -2.06
CA LYS A 104 -3.35 7.07 -0.89
C LYS A 104 -4.47 6.14 -1.33
N THR A 105 -4.58 4.99 -0.69
CA THR A 105 -5.57 3.98 -1.01
C THR A 105 -6.33 3.58 0.25
N TRP A 106 -7.65 3.56 0.14
CA TRP A 106 -8.53 2.93 1.12
C TRP A 106 -8.93 1.56 0.58
N LEU A 107 -8.73 0.55 1.40
CA LEU A 107 -9.11 -0.82 1.10
C LEU A 107 -10.16 -1.25 2.12
N PHE A 108 -11.30 -1.69 1.61
CA PHE A 108 -12.37 -2.24 2.42
C PHE A 108 -12.53 -3.71 2.04
N THR A 109 -12.45 -4.58 3.04
CA THR A 109 -12.49 -6.03 2.87
C THR A 109 -13.58 -6.60 3.76
N ILE A 110 -14.46 -7.42 3.18
CA ILE A 110 -15.39 -8.25 3.93
C ILE A 110 -15.07 -9.70 3.61
N ILE A 111 -14.89 -10.51 4.65
CA ILE A 111 -14.59 -11.93 4.55
C ILE A 111 -15.73 -12.69 5.23
N PHE A 112 -16.34 -13.61 4.49
CA PHE A 112 -17.31 -14.55 5.02
C PHE A 112 -16.71 -15.96 5.01
N GLU A 113 -16.68 -16.59 6.17
CA GLU A 113 -16.38 -18.01 6.33
C GLU A 113 -17.67 -18.70 6.81
N GLY A 114 -18.08 -19.78 6.14
CA GLY A 114 -19.30 -20.54 6.44
C GLY A 114 -19.06 -22.04 6.33
#